data_AF-A0A938YNH4-F1
#
_entry.id   AF-A0A938YNH4-F1
#
_cell.length_a   1.000
_cell.length_b   1.000
_cell.length_c   1.000
_cell.angle_alpha   90.00
_cell.angle_beta   90.00
_cell.angle_gamma   90.00
#
_symmetry.space_group_name_H-M   'P 1'
#
loop_
_entity.id
_entity.type
_entity.pdbx_description
1 polymer ?
#
loop_
_entity_poly.entity_id
_entity_poly.type
_entity_poly.pdbx_seq_one_letter_code
_entity_poly.pdbx_strand_id
1 'polypeptide(L)'
;MGENSQVKSENARNVILSYQDNVYYVKKVNVQFQEGADLLKAVFHARKAKDTRFQDLEVKISQAAYNMLIEYTKLDNFDLILVLRIEGNKSKWCLMSEEWLKKRVGDGKVCYIV
;
A
#
# COMPACT_ATOMS: atom_id res chain seq x y z
N MET A 1 -2.08 10.26 -31.39
CA MET A 1 -1.15 9.73 -30.36
C MET A 1 -1.63 10.23 -29.02
N GLY A 2 -2.22 9.36 -28.21
CA GLY A 2 -2.67 9.67 -26.85
C GLY A 2 -2.32 8.49 -25.98
N GLU A 3 -1.24 8.63 -25.25
CA GLU A 3 -0.72 7.67 -24.28
C GLU A 3 -1.78 7.37 -23.22
N ASN A 4 -2.45 6.23 -23.35
CA ASN A 4 -3.36 5.73 -22.33
C ASN A 4 -2.55 4.85 -21.38
N SER A 5 -2.02 5.44 -20.31
CA SER A 5 -1.51 4.68 -19.16
C SER A 5 -2.14 5.19 -17.88
N GLN A 6 -3.45 4.97 -17.76
CA GLN A 6 -4.17 5.04 -16.49
C GLN A 6 -4.42 3.62 -16.02
N VAL A 7 -3.61 3.14 -15.07
CA VAL A 7 -3.98 1.97 -14.28
C VAL A 7 -4.65 2.46 -12.99
N LYS A 8 -5.98 2.36 -12.96
CA LYS A 8 -6.81 2.62 -11.78
C LYS A 8 -6.90 1.32 -10.99
N SER A 9 -6.06 1.13 -9.97
CA SER A 9 -6.39 0.16 -8.91
C SER A 9 -7.51 0.78 -8.07
N GLU A 10 -8.75 0.51 -8.45
CA GLU A 10 -9.96 1.15 -7.90
C GLU A 10 -10.31 0.67 -6.48
N ASN A 11 -9.62 -0.33 -5.96
CA ASN A 11 -9.87 -0.92 -4.64
C ASN A 11 -8.54 -1.34 -3.99
N ALA A 12 -7.95 -0.47 -3.15
CA ALA A 12 -6.85 -0.86 -2.26
C ALA A 12 -7.42 -1.32 -0.91
N ARG A 13 -8.52 -2.09 -0.93
CA ARG A 13 -9.09 -2.67 0.30
C ARG A 13 -7.97 -3.39 1.02
N ASN A 14 -7.81 -3.07 2.29
CA ASN A 14 -6.86 -3.73 3.19
C ASN A 14 -5.36 -3.49 2.89
N VAL A 15 -5.00 -2.30 2.39
CA VAL A 15 -3.58 -1.90 2.31
C VAL A 15 -3.18 -1.00 3.48
N ILE A 16 -2.15 -1.40 4.22
CA ILE A 16 -1.50 -0.62 5.28
C ILE A 16 -0.16 -0.12 4.74
N LEU A 17 0.03 1.19 4.69
CA LEU A 17 1.27 1.83 4.26
C LEU A 17 2.02 2.38 5.46
N SER A 18 3.28 1.96 5.64
CA SER A 18 4.24 2.60 6.53
C SER A 18 5.17 3.49 5.71
N TYR A 19 5.11 4.80 5.97
CA TYR A 19 5.88 5.82 5.26
C TYR A 19 6.25 6.97 6.20
N GLN A 20 7.53 7.38 6.21
CA GLN A 20 8.03 8.48 7.07
C GLN A 20 7.58 8.34 8.54
N ASP A 21 7.83 7.18 9.16
CA ASP A 21 7.48 6.87 10.55
C ASP A 21 5.97 6.95 10.89
N ASN A 22 5.12 7.04 9.87
CA ASN A 22 3.67 7.08 10.02
C ASN A 22 3.04 5.85 9.38
N VAL A 23 1.93 5.40 9.98
CA VAL A 23 1.11 4.31 9.45
C VAL A 23 -0.17 4.90 8.87
N TYR A 24 -0.47 4.50 7.64
CA TYR A 24 -1.61 4.97 6.87
C TYR A 24 -2.48 3.80 6.42
N TYR A 25 -3.79 4.01 6.49
CA TYR A 25 -4.78 3.15 5.85
C TYR A 25 -5.03 3.69 4.44
N VAL A 26 -4.72 2.87 3.45
CA VAL A 26 -4.84 3.23 2.04
C VAL A 26 -6.19 2.77 1.52
N LYS A 27 -6.92 3.65 0.84
CA LYS A 27 -8.19 3.33 0.18
C LYS A 27 -8.01 3.09 -1.31
N LYS A 28 -7.10 3.84 -1.93
CA LYS A 28 -6.85 3.81 -3.38
C LYS A 28 -5.38 4.10 -3.65
N VAL A 29 -4.84 3.49 -4.70
CA VAL A 29 -3.51 3.80 -5.21
C VAL A 29 -3.63 4.10 -6.70
N ASN A 30 -3.10 5.24 -7.13
CA ASN A 30 -2.94 5.56 -8.54
C ASN A 30 -1.45 5.57 -8.86
N VAL A 31 -1.03 4.91 -9.93
CA VAL A 31 0.38 4.92 -10.33
C VAL A 31 0.49 5.56 -11.70
N GLN A 32 1.36 6.55 -11.81
CA GLN A 32 1.71 7.22 -13.05
C GLN A 32 3.01 6.63 -13.58
N PHE A 33 2.95 6.19 -14.83
CA PHE A 33 4.11 5.72 -15.56
C PHE A 33 4.78 6.90 -16.28
N GLN A 34 6.09 6.99 -16.14
CA GLN A 34 6.92 7.83 -17.01
C GLN A 34 7.91 6.91 -17.70
N GLU A 35 7.91 6.93 -19.03
CA GLU A 35 8.87 6.17 -19.83
C GLU A 35 10.31 6.59 -19.47
N GLY A 36 11.18 5.62 -19.19
CA GLY A 36 12.59 5.85 -18.83
C GLY A 36 12.88 6.17 -17.36
N ALA A 37 11.89 6.17 -16.47
CA ALA A 37 12.09 6.39 -15.04
C ALA A 37 12.34 5.08 -14.26
N ASP A 38 13.40 5.05 -13.45
CA ASP A 38 13.73 3.91 -12.56
C ASP A 38 12.70 3.74 -11.42
N LEU A 39 12.03 4.84 -11.05
CA LEU A 39 11.00 4.90 -10.03
C LEU A 39 9.69 5.45 -10.59
N LEU A 40 8.59 4.78 -10.25
CA LEU A 40 7.24 5.14 -10.62
C LEU A 40 6.64 6.09 -9.59
N LYS A 41 5.84 7.05 -10.06
CA LYS A 41 5.14 7.99 -9.18
C LYS A 41 3.80 7.39 -8.76
N ALA A 42 3.68 7.00 -7.49
CA ALA A 42 2.44 6.48 -6.93
C ALA A 42 1.78 7.51 -6.01
N VAL A 43 0.47 7.68 -6.16
CA VAL A 43 -0.37 8.53 -5.32
C VAL A 43 -1.26 7.62 -4.48
N PHE A 44 -0.94 7.52 -3.20
CA PHE A 44 -1.71 6.76 -2.22
C PHE A 44 -2.75 7.66 -1.58
N HIS A 45 -4.02 7.40 -1.86
CA HIS A 45 -5.12 8.04 -1.15
C HIS A 45 -5.27 7.36 0.21
N ALA A 46 -4.64 7.94 1.23
CA ALA A 46 -4.45 7.30 2.52
C ALA A 46 -4.79 8.22 3.68
N ARG A 47 -5.19 7.63 4.80
CA ARG A 47 -5.49 8.33 6.05
C ARG A 47 -4.53 7.85 7.13
N LYS A 48 -3.89 8.74 7.87
CA LYS A 48 -3.07 8.33 9.03
C LYS A 48 -3.95 7.60 10.04
N ALA A 49 -3.39 6.61 10.73
CA ALA A 49 -4.13 5.87 11.75
C ALA A 49 -4.74 6.76 12.84
N LYS A 50 -4.12 7.91 13.13
CA LYS A 50 -4.59 8.88 14.13
C LYS A 50 -5.46 10.00 13.56
N ASP A 51 -5.51 10.15 12.23
CA ASP A 51 -6.30 11.19 11.57
C ASP A 51 -7.73 10.72 11.33
N THR A 52 -8.61 11.64 10.90
CA THR A 52 -9.96 11.34 10.41
C THR A 52 -10.11 11.52 8.90
N ARG A 53 -9.20 12.25 8.26
CA ARG A 53 -9.28 12.61 6.84
C ARG A 53 -8.31 11.79 5.99
N PHE A 54 -8.75 11.48 4.78
CA PHE A 54 -7.87 10.95 3.74
C PHE A 54 -7.14 12.10 3.05
N GLN A 55 -5.91 11.83 2.68
CA GLN A 55 -5.03 12.73 1.94
C GLN A 55 -4.31 11.94 0.86
N ASP A 56 -3.92 12.62 -0.21
CA ASP A 56 -3.11 12.03 -1.26
C ASP A 56 -1.63 12.13 -0.88
N LEU A 57 -0.96 10.97 -0.83
CA LEU A 57 0.47 10.85 -0.55
C LEU A 57 1.19 10.47 -1.83
N GLU A 58 2.03 11.37 -2.32
CA GLU A 58 2.89 11.11 -3.46
C GLU A 58 4.15 10.40 -3.00
N VAL A 59 4.33 9.16 -3.44
CA VAL A 59 5.45 8.31 -3.07
C VAL A 59 6.07 7.73 -4.34
N LYS A 60 7.39 7.73 -4.40
CA LYS A 60 8.13 7.06 -5.47
C LYS A 60 8.28 5.59 -5.11
N ILE A 61 7.84 4.70 -5.99
CA ILE A 61 7.91 3.25 -5.79
C ILE A 61 8.71 2.60 -6.91
N SER A 62 9.37 1.49 -6.61
CA SER A 62 10.02 0.67 -7.64
C SER A 62 8.98 -0.06 -8.48
N GLN A 63 9.39 -0.50 -9.68
CA GLN A 63 8.54 -1.34 -10.51
C GLN A 63 8.17 -2.67 -9.84
N ALA A 64 9.05 -3.21 -8.98
CA ALA A 64 8.76 -4.39 -8.18
C ALA A 64 7.61 -4.15 -7.18
N ALA A 65 7.59 -2.99 -6.50
CA ALA A 65 6.50 -2.63 -5.59
C ALA A 65 5.17 -2.43 -6.36
N TYR A 66 5.23 -1.84 -7.54
CA TYR A 66 4.06 -1.70 -8.41
C TYR A 66 3.50 -3.07 -8.83
N ASN A 67 4.35 -3.96 -9.34
CA ASN A 67 3.93 -5.31 -9.74
C ASN A 67 3.26 -6.05 -8.58
N MET A 68 3.82 -5.93 -7.37
CA MET A 68 3.22 -6.50 -6.17
C MET A 68 1.83 -5.92 -5.85
N LEU A 69 1.64 -4.60 -5.96
CA LEU A 69 0.34 -3.97 -5.77
C LEU A 69 -0.70 -4.51 -6.77
N ILE A 70 -0.29 -4.69 -8.03
CA ILE A 70 -1.14 -5.28 -9.08
C ILE A 70 -1.49 -6.73 -8.75
N GLU A 71 -0.50 -7.56 -8.43
CA GLU A 71 -0.74 -8.96 -8.06
C GLU A 71 -1.67 -9.06 -6.85
N TYR A 72 -1.50 -8.21 -5.84
CA TYR A 72 -2.39 -8.16 -4.69
C TYR A 72 -3.83 -7.82 -5.08
N THR A 73 -4.05 -6.86 -5.99
CA THR A 73 -5.41 -6.56 -6.48
C THR A 73 -6.07 -7.70 -7.25
N LYS A 74 -5.29 -8.65 -7.78
CA LYS A 74 -5.82 -9.85 -8.47
C LYS A 74 -6.21 -10.97 -7.52
N LEU A 75 -5.72 -10.97 -6.28
CA LEU A 75 -5.96 -12.06 -5.34
C LEU A 75 -7.43 -12.16 -4.88
N ASP A 76 -8.24 -11.12 -5.08
CA ASP A 76 -9.67 -11.02 -4.70
C ASP A 76 -10.02 -11.69 -3.35
N ASN A 77 -9.09 -11.61 -2.39
CA ASN A 77 -9.21 -12.28 -1.10
C ASN A 77 -9.35 -11.25 0.00
N PHE A 78 -10.55 -11.17 0.58
CA PHE A 78 -10.92 -10.15 1.56
C PHE A 78 -10.27 -10.34 2.93
N ASP A 79 -9.70 -11.51 3.23
CA ASP A 79 -8.98 -11.74 4.49
C ASP A 79 -7.52 -11.24 4.42
N LEU A 80 -6.93 -11.11 3.23
CA LEU A 80 -5.53 -10.69 3.11
C LEU A 80 -5.39 -9.17 3.20
N ILE A 81 -4.58 -8.72 4.14
CA ILE A 81 -4.11 -7.35 4.33
C ILE A 81 -2.69 -7.24 3.80
N LEU A 82 -2.46 -6.31 2.88
CA LEU A 82 -1.13 -5.99 2.39
C LEU A 82 -0.49 -4.91 3.26
N VAL A 83 0.61 -5.23 3.91
CA VAL A 83 1.44 -4.28 4.65
C VAL A 83 2.63 -3.89 3.79
N LEU A 84 2.68 -2.63 3.35
CA LEU A 84 3.74 -2.06 2.53
C LEU A 84 4.55 -1.05 3.38
N ARG A 85 5.85 -1.24 3.49
CA ARG A 85 6.79 -0.32 4.16
C ARG A 85 7.73 0.27 3.12
N ILE A 86 7.74 1.60 3.04
CA ILE A 86 8.59 2.34 2.10
C ILE A 86 9.59 3.17 2.90
N GLU A 87 10.88 2.87 2.72
CA GLU A 87 12.01 3.54 3.36
C GLU A 87 12.98 4.02 2.27
N GLY A 88 12.89 5.29 1.90
CA GLY A 88 13.63 5.86 0.78
C GLY A 88 13.25 5.17 -0.54
N ASN A 89 14.24 4.58 -1.22
CA ASN A 89 14.05 3.83 -2.48
C ASN A 89 13.79 2.33 -2.26
N LYS A 90 13.77 1.86 -1.01
CA LYS A 90 13.52 0.44 -0.70
C LYS A 90 12.08 0.26 -0.25
N SER A 91 11.46 -0.79 -0.77
CA SER A 91 10.13 -1.23 -0.39
C SER A 91 10.20 -2.63 0.20
N LYS A 92 9.66 -2.80 1.41
CA LYS A 92 9.39 -4.11 2.02
C LYS A 92 7.90 -4.32 2.05
N TRP A 93 7.44 -5.55 1.87
CA TRP A 93 6.03 -5.87 1.93
C TRP A 93 5.79 -7.23 2.57
N CYS A 94 4.60 -7.40 3.13
CA CYS A 94 4.12 -8.65 3.69
C CYS A 94 2.61 -8.75 3.51
N LEU A 95 2.10 -9.96 3.28
CA LEU A 95 0.67 -10.26 3.30
C LEU A 95 0.32 -10.88 4.64
N MET A 96 -0.74 -10.40 5.25
CA MET A 96 -1.19 -10.84 6.57
C MET A 96 -2.69 -11.07 6.56
N SER A 97 -3.17 -12.16 7.13
CA SER A 97 -4.60 -12.38 7.31
C SER A 97 -5.18 -11.47 8.40
N GLU A 98 -6.36 -10.91 8.17
CA GLU A 98 -7.11 -10.14 9.16
C GLU A 98 -7.47 -11.02 10.37
N GLU A 99 -7.85 -12.28 10.13
CA GLU A 99 -8.07 -13.26 11.20
C GLU A 99 -6.83 -13.45 12.09
N TRP A 100 -5.65 -13.45 11.49
CA TRP A 100 -4.39 -13.59 12.23
C TRP A 100 -4.06 -12.34 13.05
N LEU A 101 -4.36 -11.14 12.52
CA LEU A 101 -4.21 -9.89 13.26
C LEU A 101 -5.20 -9.80 14.43
N LYS A 102 -6.47 -10.17 14.22
CA LYS A 102 -7.51 -10.21 15.27
C LYS A 102 -7.17 -11.19 16.39
N LYS A 103 -6.64 -12.37 16.06
CA LYS A 103 -6.21 -13.36 17.07
C LYS A 103 -5.11 -12.84 18.00
N ARG A 104 -4.23 -11.94 17.54
CA ARG A 104 -3.19 -11.33 18.40
C ARG A 104 -3.71 -10.20 19.28
N VAL A 105 -4.75 -9.49 18.86
CA VAL A 105 -5.40 -8.45 19.69
C VAL A 105 -6.20 -9.08 20.83
N GLY A 106 -6.76 -10.28 20.62
CA GLY A 106 -7.43 -11.06 21.67
C GLY A 106 -6.50 -11.59 22.76
N ASP A 107 -5.20 -11.74 22.49
CA ASP A 107 -4.21 -12.33 23.41
C ASP A 107 -3.33 -11.29 24.14
N GLY A 108 -3.67 -9.99 24.07
CA GLY A 108 -2.98 -8.93 24.83
C GLY A 108 -1.51 -8.66 24.44
N LYS A 109 -0.96 -9.34 23.44
CA LYS A 109 0.40 -9.10 22.92
C LYS A 109 0.35 -8.53 21.50
N VAL A 110 0.32 -7.19 21.45
CA VAL A 110 0.55 -6.43 20.22
C VAL A 110 2.01 -6.61 19.80
N CYS A 111 2.25 -7.39 18.75
CA CYS A 111 3.56 -7.44 18.10
C CYS A 111 3.71 -6.19 17.22
N TYR A 112 4.62 -5.31 17.62
CA TYR A 112 5.20 -4.33 16.73
C TYR A 112 6.09 -5.08 15.73
N ILE A 113 5.87 -4.85 14.44
CA ILE A 113 6.82 -5.27 13.41
C ILE A 113 8.03 -4.36 13.57
N VAL A 114 9.15 -4.90 14.06
CA VAL A 114 10.45 -4.22 14.14
C VAL A 114 11.11 -4.24 12.75
#